data_AF-A0A3L7PZN9-F1
#
_entry.id   AF-A0A3L7PZN9-F1
#
_cell.length_a   1.000
_cell.length_b   1.000
_cell.length_c   1.000
_cell.angle_alpha   90.00
_cell.angle_beta   90.00
_cell.angle_gamma   90.00
#
_symmetry.space_group_name_H-M   'P 1'
#
loop_
_entity.id
_entity.type
_entity.pdbx_description
1 polymer ?
#
loop_
_entity_poly.entity_id
_entity_poly.type
_entity_poly.pdbx_seq_one_letter_code
_entity_poly.pdbx_strand_id
1 'polypeptide(L)'
;MSVPEAAARIFGHVLLNDWSARDLQKWEYQPLGPFTAKNFITSISPWVVTAEALAPYRVPMPARGEGDPQALDYLRWDGDFLLDVRLEVAISSAPMRERGVPAMVVSRSRGTDLWWSMNQMLAHHTVSGCRMRPGDLIGSGTISGAGEDERGCLLELTWRGTKPIALPDGTERKFLQDGDEVILRGFAVREGLPKLSFGECRGIVLPVA
;
A
#
# COMPACT_ATOMS: atom_id res chain seq x y z
N MET A 1 21.57 4.63 9.50
CA MET A 1 21.96 4.28 8.11
C MET A 1 21.60 5.47 7.23
N SER A 2 22.44 5.83 6.28
CA SER A 2 22.13 6.86 5.27
C SER A 2 21.14 6.32 4.21
N VAL A 3 20.51 7.21 3.43
CA VAL A 3 19.60 6.83 2.34
C VAL A 3 20.23 5.89 1.29
N PRO A 4 21.45 6.13 0.76
CA PRO A 4 22.06 5.20 -0.20
C PRO A 4 22.41 3.84 0.43
N GLU A 5 22.85 3.81 1.69
CA GLU A 5 23.05 2.55 2.41
C GLU A 5 21.73 1.80 2.60
N ALA A 6 20.63 2.51 2.87
CA ALA A 6 19.30 1.93 2.98
C ALA A 6 18.84 1.30 1.66
N ALA A 7 19.03 1.99 0.55
CA ALA A 7 18.71 1.47 -0.78
C ALA A 7 19.44 0.15 -1.09
N ALA A 8 20.70 0.00 -0.63
CA ALA A 8 21.49 -1.23 -0.82
C ALA A 8 21.08 -2.39 0.13
N ARG A 9 20.24 -2.14 1.13
CA ARG A 9 19.81 -3.12 2.15
C ARG A 9 18.40 -3.66 1.91
N ILE A 10 17.64 -3.06 1.00
CA ILE A 10 16.31 -3.54 0.62
C ILE A 10 16.46 -4.72 -0.35
N PHE A 11 16.04 -5.91 0.07
CA PHE A 11 16.07 -7.11 -0.77
C PHE A 11 15.01 -7.06 -1.89
N GLY A 12 13.79 -6.66 -1.57
CA GLY A 12 12.68 -6.63 -2.50
C GLY A 12 11.39 -6.17 -1.87
N HIS A 13 10.31 -6.28 -2.64
CA HIS A 13 9.02 -5.69 -2.34
C HIS A 13 7.90 -6.72 -2.51
N VAL A 14 6.86 -6.57 -1.70
CA VAL A 14 5.61 -7.34 -1.76
C VAL A 14 4.43 -6.38 -1.72
N LEU A 15 3.26 -6.84 -2.16
CA LEU A 15 2.00 -6.18 -1.81
C LEU A 15 1.71 -6.45 -0.33
N LEU A 16 1.11 -5.49 0.36
CA LEU A 16 0.74 -5.60 1.77
C LEU A 16 -0.66 -5.02 1.97
N ASN A 17 -1.56 -5.80 2.55
CA ASN A 17 -2.87 -5.34 3.03
C ASN A 17 -2.87 -5.27 4.56
N ASP A 18 -2.87 -4.04 5.08
CA ASP A 18 -2.91 -3.71 6.52
C ASP A 18 -4.38 -3.53 6.95
N TRP A 19 -5.03 -4.65 7.24
CA TRP A 19 -6.45 -4.69 7.59
C TRP A 19 -6.73 -3.89 8.86
N SER A 20 -7.87 -3.20 8.90
CA SER A 20 -8.11 -2.17 9.91
C SER A 20 -9.55 -2.11 10.41
N ALA A 21 -9.75 -2.25 11.72
CA ALA A 21 -11.02 -2.00 12.41
C ALA A 21 -11.11 -0.52 12.84
N ARG A 22 -11.69 0.34 11.99
CA ARG A 22 -11.55 1.81 12.11
C ARG A 22 -12.28 2.41 13.32
N ASP A 23 -13.37 1.80 13.74
CA ASP A 23 -14.11 2.14 14.95
C ASP A 23 -13.28 1.88 16.22
N LEU A 24 -12.70 0.68 16.33
CA LEU A 24 -11.79 0.31 17.41
C LEU A 24 -10.54 1.19 17.40
N GLN A 25 -9.96 1.44 16.23
CA GLN A 25 -8.79 2.30 16.06
C GLN A 25 -9.05 3.70 16.61
N LYS A 26 -10.22 4.27 16.31
CA LYS A 26 -10.61 5.62 16.76
C LYS A 26 -10.69 5.70 18.28
N TRP A 27 -11.12 4.64 18.94
CA TRP A 27 -11.18 4.57 20.40
C TRP A 27 -9.80 4.41 21.05
N GLU A 28 -8.95 3.52 20.52
CA GLU A 28 -7.71 3.12 21.20
C GLU A 28 -6.49 3.98 20.90
N TYR A 29 -6.43 4.67 19.74
CA TYR A 29 -5.14 5.17 19.24
C TYR A 29 -4.53 6.34 20.02
N GLN A 30 -5.29 6.99 20.90
CA GLN A 30 -4.79 8.08 21.72
C GLN A 30 -4.38 7.57 23.10
N PRO A 31 -3.14 7.84 23.57
CA PRO A 31 -2.05 8.59 22.91
C PRO A 31 -1.00 7.71 22.20
N LEU A 32 -1.14 6.38 22.26
CA LEU A 32 -0.04 5.44 21.97
C LEU A 32 0.00 4.90 20.53
N GLY A 33 -0.97 5.27 19.71
CA GLY A 33 -1.12 4.80 18.34
C GLY A 33 -1.99 3.55 18.20
N PRO A 34 -2.26 3.11 16.95
CA PRO A 34 -3.08 1.93 16.66
C PRO A 34 -2.48 0.65 17.23
N PHE A 35 -3.33 -0.27 17.72
CA PHE A 35 -2.91 -1.53 18.31
C PHE A 35 -3.84 -2.68 17.92
N THR A 36 -4.90 -2.94 18.70
CA THR A 36 -5.81 -4.08 18.47
C THR A 36 -6.60 -3.95 17.17
N ALA A 37 -6.80 -2.71 16.71
CA ALA A 37 -7.43 -2.42 15.44
C ALA A 37 -6.58 -2.75 14.21
N LYS A 38 -5.34 -3.24 14.39
CA LYS A 38 -4.36 -3.53 13.34
C LYS A 38 -3.69 -4.89 13.50
N ASN A 39 -3.45 -5.33 14.74
CA ASN A 39 -2.70 -6.57 15.02
C ASN A 39 -3.50 -7.87 14.80
N PHE A 40 -4.77 -7.78 14.37
CA PHE A 40 -5.62 -8.94 14.14
C PHE A 40 -5.29 -9.67 12.83
N ILE A 41 -4.88 -8.95 11.77
CA ILE A 41 -4.41 -9.55 10.52
C ILE A 41 -3.66 -8.55 9.63
N THR A 42 -2.57 -9.00 9.03
CA THR A 42 -1.89 -8.32 7.92
C THR A 42 -1.56 -9.37 6.87
N SER A 43 -1.87 -9.09 5.61
CA SER A 43 -1.61 -10.03 4.49
C SER A 43 -0.52 -9.48 3.59
N ILE A 44 0.31 -10.36 3.02
CA ILE A 44 1.29 -10.00 1.99
C ILE A 44 1.16 -10.89 0.76
N SER A 45 1.56 -10.40 -0.40
CA SER A 45 1.70 -11.25 -1.59
C SER A 45 2.83 -12.27 -1.40
N PRO A 46 2.72 -13.49 -1.95
CA PRO A 46 3.71 -14.54 -1.72
C PRO A 46 5.04 -14.32 -2.45
N TRP A 47 5.05 -13.51 -3.50
CA TRP A 47 6.24 -13.28 -4.33
C TRP A 47 6.94 -11.98 -3.94
N VAL A 48 8.17 -12.11 -3.46
CA VAL A 48 9.07 -10.97 -3.25
C VAL A 48 9.70 -10.60 -4.58
N VAL A 49 9.31 -9.46 -5.15
CA VAL A 49 9.93 -8.93 -6.37
C VAL A 49 11.20 -8.18 -5.95
N THR A 50 12.36 -8.64 -6.44
CA THR A 50 13.66 -8.14 -5.97
C THR A 50 13.90 -6.68 -6.37
N ALA A 51 14.67 -5.96 -5.55
CA ALA A 51 15.07 -4.59 -5.85
C ALA A 51 15.92 -4.47 -7.13
N GLU A 52 16.61 -5.55 -7.51
CA GLU A 52 17.34 -5.69 -8.78
C GLU A 52 16.38 -5.76 -9.96
N ALA A 53 15.37 -6.64 -9.91
CA ALA A 53 14.38 -6.77 -10.98
C ALA A 53 13.62 -5.45 -11.21
N LEU A 54 13.36 -4.68 -10.16
CA LEU A 54 12.68 -3.39 -10.23
C LEU A 54 13.59 -2.21 -10.58
N ALA A 55 14.92 -2.41 -10.67
CA ALA A 55 15.86 -1.32 -10.99
C ALA A 55 15.52 -0.56 -12.28
N PRO A 56 15.10 -1.23 -13.38
CA PRO A 56 14.69 -0.55 -14.61
C PRO A 56 13.37 0.22 -14.51
N TYR A 57 12.62 0.15 -13.40
CA TYR A 57 11.33 0.81 -13.19
C TYR A 57 11.40 1.89 -12.12
N ARG A 58 12.62 2.25 -11.68
CA ARG A 58 12.86 3.39 -10.83
C ARG A 58 12.52 4.68 -11.58
N VAL A 59 12.00 5.65 -10.85
CA VAL A 59 11.80 7.02 -11.30
C VAL A 59 12.39 7.98 -10.27
N PRO A 60 12.95 9.13 -10.68
CA PRO A 60 13.44 10.12 -9.74
C PRO A 60 12.36 10.55 -8.74
N MET A 61 12.76 10.92 -7.53
CA MET A 61 11.86 11.59 -6.60
C MET A 61 11.27 12.85 -7.25
N PRO A 62 9.97 13.16 -7.03
CA PRO A 62 9.41 14.41 -7.49
C PRO A 62 10.13 15.59 -6.82
N ALA A 63 10.27 16.69 -7.57
CA ALA A 63 10.74 17.94 -6.99
C ALA A 63 9.75 18.39 -5.91
N ARG A 64 10.29 18.88 -4.78
CA ARG A 64 9.47 19.52 -3.75
C ARG A 64 8.89 20.83 -4.30
N GLY A 65 7.65 21.13 -3.95
CA GLY A 65 6.95 22.32 -4.41
C GLY A 65 7.54 23.61 -3.85
N GLU A 66 7.13 24.74 -4.42
CA GLU A 66 7.46 26.05 -3.87
C GLU A 66 6.88 26.20 -2.45
N GLY A 67 7.73 26.50 -1.48
CA GLY A 67 7.34 26.62 -0.07
C GLY A 67 7.36 25.31 0.72
N ASP A 68 7.56 24.15 0.08
CA ASP A 68 7.72 22.90 0.81
C ASP A 68 9.04 22.89 1.60
N PRO A 69 9.03 22.50 2.89
CA PRO A 69 10.25 22.43 3.66
C PRO A 69 11.19 21.39 3.07
N GLN A 70 12.47 21.72 3.00
CA GLN A 70 13.50 20.76 2.61
C GLN A 70 13.60 19.64 3.65
N ALA A 71 13.84 18.42 3.19
CA ALA A 71 14.17 17.34 4.10
C ALA A 71 15.50 17.63 4.82
N LEU A 72 15.64 17.18 6.05
CA LEU A 72 16.91 17.26 6.79
C LEU A 72 18.00 16.46 6.07
N ASP A 73 19.26 16.86 6.25
CA ASP A 73 20.42 16.36 5.51
C ASP A 73 20.53 14.84 5.46
N TYR A 74 20.25 14.14 6.56
CA TYR A 74 20.35 12.68 6.61
C TYR A 74 19.30 11.94 5.75
N LEU A 75 18.27 12.64 5.26
CA LEU A 75 17.23 12.13 4.35
C LEU A 75 17.43 12.59 2.90
N ARG A 76 18.49 13.36 2.60
CA ARG A 76 18.75 13.88 1.26
C ARG A 76 19.76 13.01 0.52
N TRP A 77 19.43 12.64 -0.71
CA TRP A 77 20.32 11.98 -1.66
C TRP A 77 19.82 12.19 -3.09
N ASP A 78 20.65 12.75 -3.97
CA ASP A 78 20.26 13.08 -5.36
C ASP A 78 19.91 11.84 -6.19
N GLY A 79 20.41 10.66 -5.81
CA GLY A 79 20.11 9.39 -6.48
C GLY A 79 18.87 8.66 -5.96
N ASP A 80 18.09 9.28 -5.06
CA ASP A 80 16.90 8.65 -4.50
C ASP A 80 15.77 8.51 -5.52
N PHE A 81 14.89 7.54 -5.30
CA PHE A 81 13.91 7.12 -6.29
C PHE A 81 12.61 6.58 -5.69
N LEU A 82 11.56 6.66 -6.49
CA LEU A 82 10.32 5.89 -6.32
C LEU A 82 10.29 4.73 -7.32
N LEU A 83 9.36 3.81 -7.11
CA LEU A 83 9.10 2.68 -8.00
C LEU A 83 7.83 2.96 -8.79
N ASP A 84 7.90 2.96 -10.13
CA ASP A 84 6.71 3.04 -11.00
C ASP A 84 6.02 1.67 -11.08
N VAL A 85 5.34 1.33 -9.98
CA VAL A 85 4.48 0.16 -9.85
C VAL A 85 3.05 0.65 -9.88
N ARG A 86 2.25 0.13 -10.80
CA ARG A 86 0.80 0.33 -10.82
C ARG A 86 0.16 -0.59 -9.80
N LEU A 87 -0.76 -0.07 -9.01
CA LEU A 87 -1.46 -0.77 -7.94
C LEU A 87 -2.95 -0.76 -8.24
N GLU A 88 -3.60 -1.90 -8.03
CA GLU A 88 -5.05 -2.03 -8.15
C GLU A 88 -5.62 -2.73 -6.92
N VAL A 89 -6.75 -2.23 -6.42
CA VAL A 89 -7.54 -2.88 -5.38
C VAL A 89 -8.90 -3.24 -5.95
N ALA A 90 -9.29 -4.49 -5.82
CA ALA A 90 -10.60 -4.99 -6.22
C ALA A 90 -11.36 -5.59 -5.04
N ILE A 91 -12.69 -5.50 -5.11
CA ILE A 91 -13.62 -6.11 -4.16
C ILE A 91 -14.54 -7.07 -4.93
N SER A 92 -14.77 -8.26 -4.36
CA SER A 92 -15.80 -9.18 -4.81
C SER A 92 -16.62 -9.64 -3.62
N SER A 93 -17.93 -9.42 -3.65
CA SER A 93 -18.84 -9.99 -2.64
C SER A 93 -19.01 -11.50 -2.85
N ALA A 94 -19.54 -12.20 -1.84
CA ALA A 94 -19.90 -13.61 -1.98
C ALA A 94 -20.92 -13.85 -3.12
N PRO A 95 -22.04 -13.08 -3.24
CA PRO A 95 -22.97 -13.23 -4.36
C PRO A 95 -22.34 -12.97 -5.75
N MET A 96 -21.36 -12.05 -5.84
CA MET A 96 -20.62 -11.85 -7.09
C MET A 96 -19.84 -13.11 -7.47
N ARG A 97 -19.09 -13.70 -6.52
CA ARG A 97 -18.30 -14.92 -6.77
C ARG A 97 -19.18 -16.11 -7.13
N GLU A 98 -20.30 -16.31 -6.44
CA GLU A 98 -21.26 -17.39 -6.70
C GLU A 98 -21.86 -17.32 -8.11
N ARG A 99 -22.09 -16.11 -8.63
CA ARG A 99 -22.64 -15.89 -9.98
C ARG A 99 -21.59 -15.73 -11.07
N GLY A 100 -20.30 -15.91 -10.75
CA GLY A 100 -19.21 -15.72 -11.71
C GLY A 100 -19.04 -14.27 -12.18
N VAL A 101 -19.52 -13.29 -11.41
CA VAL A 101 -19.32 -11.87 -11.69
C VAL A 101 -17.88 -11.50 -11.31
N PRO A 102 -17.08 -10.90 -12.21
CA PRO A 102 -15.72 -10.50 -11.90
C PRO A 102 -15.63 -9.51 -10.74
N ALA A 103 -14.55 -9.60 -9.95
CA ALA A 103 -14.24 -8.62 -8.92
C ALA A 103 -14.20 -7.20 -9.51
N MET A 104 -14.80 -6.23 -8.82
CA MET A 104 -14.83 -4.84 -9.24
C MET A 104 -13.57 -4.14 -8.76
N VAL A 105 -12.80 -3.54 -9.68
CA VAL A 105 -11.69 -2.65 -9.30
C VAL A 105 -12.27 -1.36 -8.72
N VAL A 106 -11.94 -1.08 -7.47
CA VAL A 106 -12.45 0.09 -6.71
C VAL A 106 -11.40 1.17 -6.53
N SER A 107 -10.11 0.84 -6.74
CA SER A 107 -9.02 1.81 -6.65
C SER A 107 -7.87 1.46 -7.59
N ARG A 108 -7.29 2.49 -8.20
CA ARG A 108 -6.04 2.40 -8.98
C ARG A 108 -5.09 3.50 -8.54
N SER A 109 -3.95 3.13 -7.97
CA SER A 109 -2.91 4.08 -7.56
C SER A 109 -1.55 3.65 -8.09
N ARG A 110 -0.50 4.37 -7.72
CA ARG A 110 0.87 4.09 -8.16
C ARG A 110 1.83 4.18 -6.98
N GLY A 111 2.90 3.39 -7.02
CA GLY A 111 4.01 3.51 -6.07
C GLY A 111 4.68 4.89 -6.07
N THR A 112 4.48 5.67 -7.14
CA THR A 112 4.92 7.07 -7.27
C THR A 112 4.08 8.06 -6.48
N ASP A 113 2.95 7.64 -5.90
CA ASP A 113 2.10 8.49 -5.06
C ASP A 113 2.66 8.61 -3.63
N LEU A 114 3.73 7.86 -3.30
CA LEU A 114 4.44 7.98 -2.04
C LEU A 114 5.23 9.30 -1.96
N TRP A 115 5.07 9.99 -0.84
CA TRP A 115 5.82 11.23 -0.57
C TRP A 115 7.26 10.98 -0.08
N TRP A 116 7.45 9.92 0.70
CA TRP A 116 8.76 9.47 1.18
C TRP A 116 9.16 8.20 0.45
N SER A 117 10.39 8.15 -0.05
CA SER A 117 10.90 6.90 -0.63
C SER A 117 11.04 5.83 0.44
N MET A 118 10.97 4.56 0.04
CA MET A 118 11.25 3.45 0.97
C MET A 118 12.68 3.51 1.51
N ASN A 119 13.61 4.10 0.75
CA ASN A 119 14.99 4.33 1.17
C ASN A 119 15.05 5.34 2.33
N GLN A 120 14.31 6.45 2.21
CA GLN A 120 14.16 7.46 3.28
C GLN A 120 13.47 6.88 4.51
N MET A 121 12.42 6.07 4.33
CA MET A 121 11.72 5.41 5.44
C MET A 121 12.67 4.52 6.25
N LEU A 122 13.50 3.72 5.59
CA LEU A 122 14.47 2.84 6.26
C LEU A 122 15.64 3.64 6.88
N ALA A 123 16.14 4.67 6.21
CA ALA A 123 17.14 5.57 6.78
C ALA A 123 16.62 6.23 8.07
N HIS A 124 15.38 6.74 8.03
CA HIS A 124 14.70 7.32 9.19
C HIS A 124 14.52 6.30 10.32
N HIS A 125 14.04 5.09 10.01
CA HIS A 125 13.86 4.03 11.00
C HIS A 125 15.14 3.77 11.80
N THR A 126 16.30 3.82 11.14
CA THR A 126 17.59 3.47 11.75
C THR A 126 18.37 4.65 12.30
N VAL A 127 17.88 5.89 12.17
CA VAL A 127 18.64 7.10 12.54
C VAL A 127 18.96 7.15 14.04
N SER A 128 18.08 6.60 14.88
CA SER A 128 18.23 6.54 16.34
C SER A 128 19.02 5.32 16.83
N GLY A 129 19.54 4.49 15.93
CA GLY A 129 20.24 3.26 16.26
C GLY A 129 19.36 2.01 16.33
N CYS A 130 18.08 2.09 15.91
CA CYS A 130 17.23 0.91 15.76
C CYS A 130 17.88 -0.09 14.80
N ARG A 131 17.95 -1.36 15.22
CA ARG A 131 18.62 -2.42 14.47
C ARG A 131 17.62 -3.14 13.57
N MET A 132 17.97 -3.23 12.29
CA MET A 132 17.25 -4.04 11.31
C MET A 132 17.87 -5.42 11.16
N ARG A 133 17.06 -6.41 10.80
CA ARG A 133 17.45 -7.80 10.57
C ARG A 133 16.93 -8.28 9.21
N PRO A 134 17.60 -9.26 8.59
CA PRO A 134 17.06 -9.93 7.41
C PRO A 134 15.66 -10.49 7.72
N GLY A 135 14.70 -10.21 6.84
CA GLY A 135 13.31 -10.62 7.01
C GLY A 135 12.41 -9.58 7.69
N ASP A 136 12.96 -8.48 8.22
CA ASP A 136 12.13 -7.36 8.68
C ASP A 136 11.32 -6.77 7.51
N LEU A 137 10.06 -6.44 7.79
CA LEU A 137 9.11 -5.90 6.81
C LEU A 137 8.70 -4.49 7.23
N ILE A 138 8.85 -3.53 6.31
CA ILE A 138 8.42 -2.13 6.51
C ILE A 138 7.28 -1.85 5.53
N GLY A 139 6.09 -1.53 6.07
CA GLY A 139 4.96 -1.08 5.27
C GLY A 139 5.11 0.37 4.83
N SER A 140 4.66 0.68 3.62
CA SER A 140 4.69 2.04 3.06
C SER A 140 3.72 3.02 3.72
N GLY A 141 2.76 2.49 4.49
CA GLY A 141 1.49 3.17 4.76
C GLY A 141 0.51 3.01 3.60
N THR A 142 -0.74 3.46 3.80
CA THR A 142 -1.75 3.49 2.75
C THR A 142 -1.29 4.35 1.58
N ILE A 143 -1.29 3.80 0.35
CA ILE A 143 -0.93 4.53 -0.86
C ILE A 143 -2.20 5.09 -1.49
N SER A 144 -2.35 6.41 -1.45
CA SER A 144 -3.46 7.16 -2.06
C SER A 144 -2.92 8.17 -3.07
N GLY A 145 -3.42 8.11 -4.30
CA GLY A 145 -3.21 9.15 -5.30
C GLY A 145 -4.08 10.39 -5.06
N ALA A 146 -4.03 11.33 -5.99
CA ALA A 146 -4.78 12.59 -5.90
C ALA A 146 -6.26 12.43 -6.26
N GLY A 147 -6.60 11.46 -7.12
CA GLY A 147 -7.95 11.18 -7.59
C GLY A 147 -8.85 10.50 -6.55
N GLU A 148 -10.18 10.65 -6.69
CA GLU A 148 -11.12 9.95 -5.81
C GLU A 148 -11.04 8.42 -5.99
N ASP A 149 -10.76 7.94 -7.21
CA ASP A 149 -10.57 6.53 -7.56
C ASP A 149 -9.13 6.02 -7.36
N GLU A 150 -8.25 6.85 -6.79
CA GLU A 150 -6.85 6.49 -6.49
C GLU A 150 -6.61 6.31 -4.98
N ARG A 151 -7.65 6.45 -4.16
CA ARG A 151 -7.57 6.36 -2.70
C ARG A 151 -7.31 4.93 -2.23
N GLY A 152 -6.41 4.78 -1.27
CA GLY A 152 -5.88 3.48 -0.86
C GLY A 152 -6.70 2.72 0.19
N CYS A 153 -7.79 3.30 0.72
CA CYS A 153 -8.69 2.56 1.59
C CYS A 153 -10.16 2.98 1.48
N LEU A 154 -11.07 2.11 1.92
CA LEU A 154 -12.52 2.37 1.90
C LEU A 154 -12.94 3.58 2.75
N LEU A 155 -12.21 3.91 3.82
CA LEU A 155 -12.46 5.12 4.60
C LEU A 155 -12.37 6.38 3.73
N GLU A 156 -11.38 6.42 2.85
CA GLU A 156 -11.16 7.53 1.92
C GLU A 156 -12.09 7.43 0.71
N LEU A 157 -12.16 6.27 0.05
CA LEU A 157 -13.00 6.05 -1.15
C LEU A 157 -14.46 6.39 -0.87
N THR A 158 -14.98 5.98 0.29
CA THR A 158 -16.39 6.19 0.64
C THR A 158 -16.65 7.48 1.39
N TRP A 159 -15.63 8.32 1.57
CA TRP A 159 -15.68 9.54 2.37
C TRP A 159 -16.32 9.30 3.76
N ARG A 160 -15.72 8.39 4.53
CA ARG A 160 -16.25 7.95 5.83
C ARG A 160 -17.67 7.37 5.75
N GLY A 161 -17.97 6.68 4.66
CA GLY A 161 -19.26 6.02 4.42
C GLY A 161 -20.38 6.93 3.92
N THR A 162 -20.13 8.22 3.64
CA THR A 162 -21.16 9.12 3.08
C THR A 162 -21.31 9.01 1.57
N LYS A 163 -20.34 8.41 0.88
CA LYS A 163 -20.34 8.13 -0.55
C LYS A 163 -20.14 6.62 -0.79
N PRO A 164 -21.16 5.76 -0.59
CA PRO A 164 -20.98 4.32 -0.74
C PRO A 164 -20.60 3.92 -2.17
N ILE A 165 -19.88 2.80 -2.31
CA ILE A 165 -19.55 2.19 -3.61
C ILE A 165 -20.65 1.19 -3.97
N ALA A 166 -21.29 1.36 -5.13
CA ALA A 166 -22.21 0.37 -5.68
C ALA A 166 -21.44 -0.78 -6.34
N LEU A 167 -21.77 -2.02 -5.96
CA LEU A 167 -21.22 -3.23 -6.54
C LEU A 167 -22.14 -3.78 -7.65
N PRO A 168 -21.62 -4.58 -8.61
CA PRO A 168 -22.42 -5.16 -9.69
C PRO A 168 -23.54 -6.12 -9.25
N ASP A 169 -23.53 -6.58 -8.00
CA ASP A 169 -24.59 -7.40 -7.43
C ASP A 169 -25.79 -6.59 -6.90
N GLY A 170 -25.78 -5.26 -7.06
CA GLY A 170 -26.80 -4.35 -6.56
C GLY A 170 -26.64 -3.99 -5.08
N THR A 171 -25.59 -4.51 -4.41
CA THR A 171 -25.27 -4.13 -3.03
C THR A 171 -24.32 -2.93 -3.01
N GLU A 172 -24.15 -2.32 -1.84
CA GLU A 172 -23.24 -1.19 -1.64
C GLU A 172 -22.21 -1.46 -0.55
N ARG A 173 -21.07 -0.76 -0.60
CA ARG A 173 -20.03 -0.80 0.45
C ARG A 173 -19.70 0.59 0.97
N LYS A 174 -19.77 0.73 2.29
CA LYS A 174 -19.15 1.81 3.09
C LYS A 174 -17.83 1.33 3.68
N PHE A 175 -17.88 0.15 4.28
CA PHE A 175 -16.76 -0.67 4.70
C PHE A 175 -17.01 -2.10 4.22
N LEU A 176 -16.04 -2.98 4.46
CA LEU A 176 -16.17 -4.40 4.12
C LEU A 176 -17.30 -5.05 4.92
N GLN A 177 -17.94 -6.03 4.29
CA GLN A 177 -18.93 -6.92 4.89
C GLN A 177 -18.39 -8.35 4.91
N ASP A 178 -19.01 -9.20 5.75
CA ASP A 178 -18.70 -10.63 5.78
C ASP A 178 -18.86 -11.24 4.38
N GLY A 179 -17.89 -12.08 4.01
CA GLY A 179 -17.83 -12.72 2.71
C GLY A 179 -17.22 -11.85 1.60
N ASP A 180 -16.88 -10.58 1.84
CA ASP A 180 -16.13 -9.79 0.86
C ASP A 180 -14.70 -10.32 0.69
N GLU A 181 -14.29 -10.51 -0.56
CA GLU A 181 -12.90 -10.75 -0.93
C GLU A 181 -12.26 -9.43 -1.35
N VAL A 182 -11.12 -9.08 -0.76
CA VAL A 182 -10.27 -7.96 -1.19
C VAL A 182 -9.08 -8.51 -1.92
N ILE A 183 -8.76 -7.95 -3.09
CA ILE A 183 -7.67 -8.40 -3.94
C ILE A 183 -6.79 -7.21 -4.31
N LEU A 184 -5.55 -7.21 -3.80
CA LEU A 184 -4.51 -6.28 -4.22
C LEU A 184 -3.72 -6.90 -5.38
N ARG A 185 -3.44 -6.08 -6.39
CA ARG A 185 -2.54 -6.41 -7.51
C ARG A 185 -1.53 -5.29 -7.68
N GLY A 186 -0.32 -5.66 -8.09
CA GLY A 186 0.72 -4.70 -8.44
C GLY A 186 1.54 -5.18 -9.61
N PHE A 187 1.91 -4.25 -10.49
CA PHE A 187 2.78 -4.55 -11.61
C PHE A 187 3.54 -3.33 -12.11
N ALA A 188 4.79 -3.56 -12.53
CA ALA A 188 5.62 -2.56 -13.20
C ALA A 188 5.62 -2.82 -14.72
N VAL A 189 5.42 -1.76 -15.51
CA VAL A 189 5.39 -1.81 -16.98
C VAL A 189 6.13 -0.60 -17.52
N ARG A 190 7.05 -0.84 -18.45
CA ARG A 190 7.79 0.18 -19.20
C ARG A 190 8.01 -0.36 -20.61
N GLU A 191 7.89 0.51 -21.61
CA GLU A 191 8.08 0.13 -23.01
C GLU A 191 9.47 -0.53 -23.22
N GLY A 192 9.51 -1.61 -24.01
CA GLY A 192 10.74 -2.36 -24.28
C GLY A 192 11.21 -3.27 -23.14
N LEU A 193 10.52 -3.31 -21.99
CA LEU A 193 10.86 -4.17 -20.85
C LEU A 193 9.72 -5.17 -20.56
N PRO A 194 10.02 -6.33 -19.92
CA PRO A 194 8.98 -7.27 -19.51
C PRO A 194 7.99 -6.62 -18.52
N LYS A 195 6.77 -7.16 -18.42
CA LYS A 195 5.88 -6.80 -17.29
C LYS A 195 6.35 -7.57 -16.05
N LEU A 196 6.61 -6.87 -14.96
CA LEU A 196 6.87 -7.50 -13.66
C LEU A 196 5.61 -7.46 -12.82
N SER A 197 5.16 -8.63 -12.37
CA SER A 197 3.95 -8.77 -11.53
C SER A 197 4.35 -9.16 -10.12
N PHE A 198 3.63 -8.64 -9.14
CA PHE A 198 3.73 -9.04 -7.73
C PHE A 198 2.81 -10.23 -7.40
N GLY A 199 2.08 -10.75 -8.39
CA GLY A 199 0.98 -11.68 -8.16
C GLY A 199 -0.19 -10.95 -7.49
N GLU A 200 -0.82 -11.60 -6.53
CA GLU A 200 -1.93 -11.02 -5.78
C GLU A 200 -1.76 -11.19 -4.28
N CYS A 201 -2.25 -10.22 -3.52
CA CYS A 201 -2.49 -10.32 -2.09
C CYS A 201 -4.00 -10.30 -1.87
N ARG A 202 -4.58 -11.43 -1.49
CA ARG A 202 -6.03 -11.58 -1.35
C ARG A 202 -6.43 -12.12 0.01
N GLY A 203 -7.63 -11.75 0.46
CA GLY A 203 -8.23 -12.28 1.68
C GLY A 203 -9.75 -12.12 1.67
N ILE A 204 -10.45 -13.08 2.27
CA ILE A 204 -11.90 -13.06 2.45
C ILE A 204 -12.19 -12.70 3.91
N VAL A 205 -13.07 -11.72 4.12
CA VAL A 205 -13.58 -11.37 5.44
C VAL A 205 -14.51 -12.48 5.90
N LEU A 206 -14.20 -13.09 7.05
CA LEU A 206 -15.07 -14.08 7.68
C LEU A 206 -15.91 -13.41 8.76
N PRO A 207 -17.12 -13.93 9.06
CA PRO A 207 -17.88 -13.51 10.22
C PRO A 207 -17.05 -13.63 11.50
N VAL A 208 -17.31 -12.70 12.43
CA VAL A 208 -16.80 -12.83 13.80
C VAL A 208 -17.43 -14.04 14.49
N ALA A 209 -16.62 -14.75 15.29
CA ALA A 209 -17.04 -15.91 16.07
C ALA A 209 -17.83 -15.50 17.33
#